data_AF-A0A157PZ91-F1
#
_entry.id   AF-A0A157PZ91-F1
#
_cell.length_a   1.000
_cell.length_b   1.000
_cell.length_c   1.000
_cell.angle_alpha   90.00
_cell.angle_beta   90.00
_cell.angle_gamma   90.00
#
_symmetry.space_group_name_H-M   'P 1'
#
loop_
_entity.id
_entity.type
_entity.pdbx_description
1 polymer ?
#
loop_
_entity_poly.entity_id
_entity_poly.type
_entity_poly.pdbx_seq_one_letter_code
_entity_poly.pdbx_strand_id
1 'polypeptide(L)'
;MKRVVVQRVGLLAGWAVMAACPAQTAGAWRKVSDAQFDRQHVFSMLPQEAEPGSRWLAYDAHAHRLVCCLVVGGKALSKAQLESDYAIPGPWVTDLINGWNLDAAPYRPQVQPLRGQGEYAGYEFKEPDQALGGLLLPMGATAASGPASLTLEGRVFAVGQSGRSLADDDGGVVLYRLRPSDGGPALQVEIRFGIY
;
A
#
# COMPACT_ATOMS: atom_id res chain seq x y z
N MET A 1 29.77 -49.57 47.65
CA MET A 1 29.76 -48.69 46.46
C MET A 1 28.31 -48.28 46.19
N LYS A 2 27.92 -47.04 46.52
CA LYS A 2 26.54 -46.52 46.34
C LYS A 2 26.46 -45.77 45.00
N ARG A 3 25.55 -46.18 44.10
CA ARG A 3 25.27 -45.49 42.83
C ARG A 3 24.27 -44.36 43.09
N VAL A 4 24.66 -43.14 42.75
CA VAL A 4 23.79 -41.95 42.73
C VAL A 4 23.06 -41.93 41.39
N VAL A 5 21.73 -41.91 41.42
CA VAL A 5 20.88 -41.70 40.23
C VAL A 5 20.51 -40.21 40.20
N VAL A 6 20.96 -39.50 39.17
CA VAL A 6 20.60 -38.11 38.90
C VAL A 6 19.32 -38.11 38.05
N GLN A 7 18.19 -37.68 38.63
CA GLN A 7 16.96 -37.40 37.88
C GLN A 7 17.06 -36.03 37.20
N ARG A 8 16.90 -36.01 35.88
CA ARG A 8 16.83 -34.78 35.08
C ARG A 8 15.40 -34.25 35.08
N VAL A 9 15.23 -33.01 35.53
CA VAL A 9 14.01 -32.22 35.41
C VAL A 9 13.84 -31.79 33.95
N GLY A 10 12.77 -32.22 33.29
CA GLY A 10 12.37 -31.72 31.98
C GLY A 10 11.48 -30.50 32.13
N LEU A 11 11.97 -29.32 31.75
CA LEU A 11 11.13 -28.14 31.51
C LEU A 11 10.50 -28.24 30.13
N LEU A 12 9.17 -28.37 30.08
CA LEU A 12 8.38 -28.15 28.87
C LEU A 12 8.17 -26.63 28.72
N ALA A 13 8.95 -25.99 27.85
CA ALA A 13 8.69 -24.64 27.41
C ALA A 13 7.54 -24.66 26.39
N GLY A 14 6.34 -24.24 26.82
CA GLY A 14 5.21 -23.99 25.93
C GLY A 14 5.41 -22.69 25.17
N TRP A 15 5.55 -22.77 23.85
CA TRP A 15 5.61 -21.60 22.98
C TRP A 15 4.19 -21.09 22.77
N ALA A 16 3.84 -19.99 23.43
CA ALA A 16 2.62 -19.26 23.12
C ALA A 16 2.79 -18.62 21.73
N VAL A 17 2.08 -19.16 20.74
CA VAL A 17 1.95 -18.50 19.44
C VAL A 17 1.08 -17.27 19.64
N MET A 18 1.71 -16.10 19.73
CA MET A 18 0.98 -14.85 19.60
C MET A 18 0.42 -14.80 18.17
N ALA A 19 -0.90 -14.77 18.06
CA ALA A 19 -1.57 -14.47 16.79
C ALA A 19 -1.10 -13.08 16.35
N ALA A 20 -0.20 -13.04 15.36
CA ALA A 20 0.24 -11.80 14.75
C ALA A 20 -1.00 -11.12 14.15
N CYS A 21 -1.21 -9.85 14.51
CA CYS A 21 -2.13 -9.00 13.77
C CYS A 21 -1.72 -9.10 12.28
N PRO A 22 -2.65 -9.35 11.34
CA PRO A 22 -2.28 -9.46 9.94
C PRO A 22 -1.55 -8.19 9.56
N ALA A 23 -0.26 -8.32 9.21
CA ALA A 23 0.52 -7.17 8.78
C ALA A 23 -0.21 -6.57 7.58
N GLN A 24 -0.50 -5.27 7.62
CA GLN A 24 -1.03 -4.57 6.45
C GLN A 24 0.02 -4.75 5.35
N THR A 25 -0.30 -5.52 4.32
CA THR A 25 0.62 -5.92 3.24
C THR A 25 0.30 -5.21 1.92
N ALA A 26 -0.89 -4.64 1.80
CA ALA A 26 -1.30 -3.77 0.71
C ALA A 26 -1.12 -2.30 1.06
N GLY A 27 -0.67 -1.51 0.09
CA GLY A 27 -0.54 -0.07 0.21
C GLY A 27 -1.21 0.66 -0.96
N ALA A 28 -0.85 1.92 -1.14
CA ALA A 28 -1.25 2.70 -2.31
C ALA A 28 -0.04 3.11 -3.15
N TRP A 29 -0.32 3.57 -4.37
CA TRP A 29 0.59 4.38 -5.16
C TRP A 29 -0.11 5.67 -5.58
N ARG A 30 0.67 6.74 -5.74
CA ARG A 30 0.18 8.05 -6.17
C ARG A 30 1.13 8.68 -7.17
N LYS A 31 0.54 9.32 -8.18
CA LYS A 31 1.23 10.21 -9.12
C LYS A 31 0.90 11.65 -8.75
N VAL A 32 1.94 12.44 -8.57
CA VAL A 32 1.85 13.82 -8.07
C VAL A 32 2.81 14.69 -8.89
N SER A 33 2.38 15.89 -9.27
CA SER A 33 3.25 16.84 -9.97
C SER A 33 4.18 17.57 -9.00
N ASP A 34 5.28 18.10 -9.50
CA ASP A 34 6.02 19.16 -8.81
C ASP A 34 5.22 20.48 -8.81
N ALA A 35 5.71 21.47 -8.07
CA ALA A 35 5.05 22.77 -7.92
C ALA A 35 4.93 23.59 -9.21
N GLN A 36 5.73 23.29 -10.25
CA GLN A 36 5.67 23.97 -11.55
C GLN A 36 4.84 23.18 -12.58
N PHE A 37 4.37 21.99 -12.22
CA PHE A 37 3.71 21.05 -13.12
C PHE A 37 4.60 20.57 -14.29
N ASP A 38 5.92 20.72 -14.17
CA ASP A 38 6.89 20.35 -15.21
C ASP A 38 7.20 18.84 -15.18
N ARG A 39 7.14 18.24 -13.99
CA ARG A 39 7.44 16.83 -13.78
C ARG A 39 6.37 16.15 -12.94
N GLN A 40 6.03 14.92 -13.33
CA GLN A 40 5.23 14.02 -12.52
C GLN A 40 6.13 12.99 -11.84
N HIS A 41 5.89 12.79 -10.55
CA HIS A 41 6.55 11.82 -9.72
C HIS A 41 5.55 10.74 -9.30
N VAL A 42 6.02 9.50 -9.21
CA VAL A 42 5.21 8.38 -8.70
C VAL A 42 5.79 7.99 -7.35
N PHE A 43 4.93 7.83 -6.36
CA PHE A 43 5.31 7.43 -5.01
C PHE A 43 4.50 6.22 -4.56
N SER A 44 5.13 5.34 -3.80
CA SER A 44 4.41 4.35 -3.02
C SER A 44 3.98 5.01 -1.72
N MET A 45 2.87 4.53 -1.18
CA MET A 45 2.37 4.85 0.14
C MET A 45 2.16 3.52 0.84
N LEU A 46 3.25 2.96 1.39
CA LEU A 46 3.23 1.60 1.94
C LEU A 46 3.05 1.60 3.46
N PRO A 47 2.42 0.60 4.05
CA PRO A 47 2.31 0.46 5.51
C PRO A 47 3.66 0.23 6.20
N GLN A 48 4.63 -0.34 5.49
CA GLN A 48 5.99 -0.58 5.94
C GLN A 48 6.96 -0.24 4.80
N GLU A 49 8.18 0.16 5.16
CA GLU A 49 9.20 0.49 4.17
C GLU A 49 9.59 -0.77 3.40
N ALA A 50 9.51 -0.70 2.08
CA ALA A 50 9.95 -1.78 1.20
C ALA A 50 11.40 -1.58 0.79
N GLU A 51 12.13 -2.67 0.57
CA GLU A 51 13.50 -2.61 0.09
C GLU A 51 13.58 -1.95 -1.29
N PRO A 52 14.55 -1.06 -1.54
CA PRO A 52 14.81 -0.54 -2.89
C PRO A 52 14.99 -1.66 -3.91
N GLY A 53 14.38 -1.51 -5.08
CA GLY A 53 14.32 -2.53 -6.13
C GLY A 53 13.15 -3.52 -6.00
N SER A 54 12.42 -3.51 -4.89
CA SER A 54 11.21 -4.32 -4.74
C SER A 54 10.17 -3.95 -5.79
N ARG A 55 9.56 -4.98 -6.40
CA ARG A 55 8.51 -4.84 -7.42
C ARG A 55 7.14 -4.95 -6.75
N TRP A 56 6.18 -4.23 -7.29
CA TRP A 56 4.80 -4.16 -6.82
C TRP A 56 3.84 -4.11 -8.02
N LEU A 57 2.61 -4.57 -7.78
CA LEU A 57 1.53 -4.63 -8.75
C LEU A 57 0.55 -3.49 -8.51
N ALA A 58 0.25 -2.72 -9.56
CA ALA A 58 -0.87 -1.79 -9.53
C ALA A 58 -2.17 -2.54 -9.85
N TYR A 59 -3.23 -2.31 -9.09
CA TYR A 59 -4.55 -2.83 -9.41
C TYR A 59 -5.32 -1.84 -10.27
N ASP A 60 -5.69 -2.27 -11.48
CA ASP A 60 -6.65 -1.57 -12.32
C ASP A 60 -8.06 -1.96 -11.86
N ALA A 61 -8.74 -1.00 -11.24
CA ALA A 61 -10.07 -1.21 -10.68
C ALA A 61 -11.16 -1.30 -11.75
N HIS A 62 -10.99 -0.65 -12.91
CA HIS A 62 -11.95 -0.72 -14.02
C HIS A 62 -11.84 -2.07 -14.74
N ALA A 63 -10.64 -2.52 -15.06
CA ALA A 63 -10.39 -3.78 -15.76
C ALA A 63 -10.30 -5.01 -14.82
N HIS A 64 -10.36 -4.80 -13.51
CA HIS A 64 -10.23 -5.84 -12.47
C HIS A 64 -8.97 -6.70 -12.63
N ARG A 65 -7.84 -6.07 -12.94
CA ARG A 65 -6.59 -6.78 -13.23
C ARG A 65 -5.39 -6.19 -12.50
N LEU A 66 -4.37 -7.01 -12.35
CA LEU A 66 -3.07 -6.60 -11.83
C LEU A 66 -2.15 -6.22 -12.99
N VAL A 67 -1.41 -5.13 -12.81
CA VAL A 67 -0.52 -4.53 -13.82
C VAL A 67 0.88 -4.46 -13.22
N CYS A 68 1.84 -5.11 -13.87
CA CYS A 68 3.22 -5.15 -13.40
C CYS A 68 4.12 -4.23 -14.25
N CYS A 69 5.03 -3.43 -13.71
CA CYS A 69 5.35 -3.28 -12.30
C CYS A 69 5.73 -1.85 -11.97
N LEU A 70 5.35 -1.45 -10.77
CA LEU A 70 5.95 -0.33 -10.08
C LEU A 70 7.12 -0.85 -9.25
N VAL A 71 8.26 -0.16 -9.31
CA VAL A 71 9.49 -0.57 -8.62
C VAL A 71 9.94 0.52 -7.66
N VAL A 72 10.24 0.13 -6.42
CA VAL A 72 10.73 1.02 -5.37
C VAL A 72 12.12 1.52 -5.76
N GLY A 73 12.30 2.84 -5.83
CA GLY A 73 13.54 3.49 -6.26
C GLY A 73 14.50 3.83 -5.13
N GLY A 74 14.04 3.86 -3.88
CA GLY A 74 14.84 4.30 -2.75
C GLY A 74 14.11 4.14 -1.41
N LYS A 75 14.73 4.65 -0.35
CA LYS A 75 14.20 4.62 1.03
C LYS A 75 12.98 5.52 1.22
N ALA A 76 12.32 5.37 2.37
CA ALA A 76 11.27 6.28 2.79
C ALA A 76 11.77 7.72 2.84
N LEU A 77 10.98 8.62 2.24
CA LEU A 77 11.25 10.05 2.16
C LEU A 77 10.60 10.77 3.34
N SER A 78 11.34 11.71 3.92
CA SER A 78 10.77 12.65 4.88
C SER A 78 9.90 13.70 4.17
N LYS A 79 9.02 14.36 4.94
CA LYS A 79 8.26 15.54 4.46
C LYS A 79 9.19 16.59 3.83
N ALA A 80 10.30 16.90 4.50
CA ALA A 80 11.26 17.90 4.01
C ALA A 80 11.83 17.52 2.63
N GLN A 81 12.19 16.25 2.43
CA GLN A 81 12.71 15.78 1.13
C GLN A 81 11.65 15.82 0.03
N LEU A 82 10.38 15.51 0.33
CA LEU A 82 9.29 15.65 -0.64
C LEU A 82 9.13 17.11 -1.08
N GLU A 83 9.20 18.05 -0.14
CA GLU A 83 9.08 19.48 -0.42
C GLU A 83 10.33 20.07 -1.11
N SER A 84 11.54 19.67 -0.71
CA SER A 84 12.79 20.24 -1.23
C SER A 84 13.28 19.56 -2.50
N ASP A 85 13.44 18.23 -2.46
CA ASP A 85 14.18 17.50 -3.48
C ASP A 85 13.28 17.13 -4.66
N TYR A 86 11.98 16.96 -4.39
CA TYR A 86 10.95 16.65 -5.37
C TYR A 86 10.04 17.84 -5.67
N ALA A 87 10.24 18.98 -5.00
CA ALA A 87 9.45 20.19 -5.17
C ALA A 87 7.92 19.95 -5.09
N ILE A 88 7.48 19.01 -4.25
CA ILE A 88 6.06 18.68 -4.11
C ILE A 88 5.38 19.74 -3.22
N PRO A 89 4.28 20.36 -3.68
CA PRO A 89 3.47 21.27 -2.87
C PRO A 89 3.03 20.66 -1.53
N GLY A 90 3.08 21.46 -0.47
CA GLY A 90 2.73 21.04 0.90
C GLY A 90 1.37 20.34 1.05
N PRO A 91 0.29 20.79 0.37
CA PRO A 91 -0.99 20.08 0.41
C PRO A 91 -0.89 18.64 -0.14
N TRP A 92 -0.21 18.42 -1.27
CA TRP A 92 0.01 17.09 -1.80
C TRP A 92 0.99 16.25 -0.97
N VAL A 93 1.98 16.87 -0.31
CA VAL A 93 2.80 16.15 0.67
C VAL A 93 1.95 15.66 1.84
N THR A 94 0.99 16.47 2.29
CA THR A 94 0.06 16.10 3.36
C THR A 94 -0.83 14.94 2.94
N ASP A 95 -1.26 14.90 1.67
CA ASP A 95 -1.98 13.77 1.09
C ASP A 95 -1.13 12.49 1.07
N LEU A 96 0.12 12.56 0.61
CA LEU A 96 1.02 11.42 0.49
C LEU A 96 1.34 10.76 1.84
N ILE A 97 1.48 11.56 2.91
CA ILE A 97 1.83 11.07 4.24
C ILE A 97 0.59 10.77 5.12
N ASN A 98 -0.62 10.86 4.56
CA ASN A 98 -1.89 10.82 5.30
C ASN A 98 -1.91 11.80 6.50
N GLY A 99 -1.32 12.98 6.35
CA GLY A 99 -1.14 13.97 7.41
C GLY A 99 -2.43 14.59 7.93
N TRP A 100 -3.53 14.44 7.19
CA TRP A 100 -4.87 14.90 7.58
C TRP A 100 -5.55 14.02 8.64
N ASN A 101 -5.07 12.79 8.85
CA ASN A 101 -5.64 11.87 9.82
C ASN A 101 -4.75 11.80 11.07
N LEU A 102 -5.26 12.33 12.20
CA LEU A 102 -4.54 12.36 13.47
C LEU A 102 -4.24 10.95 14.02
N ASP A 103 -5.12 9.99 13.73
CA ASP A 103 -4.97 8.60 14.15
C ASP A 103 -4.10 7.79 13.17
N ALA A 104 -3.68 8.40 12.06
CA ALA A 104 -2.97 7.77 10.96
C ALA A 104 -3.67 6.50 10.43
N ALA A 105 -5.01 6.46 10.45
CA ALA A 105 -5.76 5.36 9.86
C ALA A 105 -5.86 5.52 8.32
N PRO A 106 -5.85 4.42 7.54
CA PRO A 106 -5.72 3.03 8.00
C PRO A 106 -4.28 2.64 8.39
N TYR A 107 -3.27 3.41 7.96
CA TYR A 107 -1.88 3.33 8.41
C TYR A 107 -1.14 4.65 8.09
N ARG A 108 0.00 4.87 8.77
CA ARG A 108 0.95 5.94 8.44
C ARG A 108 1.82 5.48 7.26
N PRO A 109 1.71 6.08 6.06
CA PRO A 109 2.47 5.63 4.90
C PRO A 109 3.97 5.88 5.04
N GLN A 110 4.76 4.89 4.63
CA GLN A 110 6.14 5.03 4.21
C GLN A 110 6.14 5.44 2.74
N VAL A 111 6.42 6.72 2.50
CA VAL A 111 6.40 7.30 1.16
C VAL A 111 7.74 7.06 0.48
N GLN A 112 7.78 6.31 -0.62
CA GLN A 112 9.02 6.00 -1.34
C GLN A 112 8.88 6.32 -2.83
N PRO A 113 9.95 6.73 -3.52
CA PRO A 113 9.89 6.96 -4.95
C PRO A 113 9.60 5.63 -5.67
N LEU A 114 8.69 5.68 -6.65
CA LEU A 114 8.38 4.58 -7.54
C LEU A 114 8.75 4.94 -8.98
N ARG A 115 9.08 3.91 -9.75
CA ARG A 115 9.25 4.00 -11.21
C ARG A 115 8.50 2.88 -11.89
N GLY A 116 7.85 3.19 -13.01
CA GLY A 116 7.22 2.19 -13.87
C GLY A 116 8.27 1.35 -14.60
N GLN A 117 8.04 0.05 -14.70
CA GLN A 117 8.81 -0.89 -15.51
C GLN A 117 7.91 -1.96 -16.13
N GLY A 118 8.40 -2.61 -17.18
CA GLY A 118 7.69 -3.73 -17.82
C GLY A 118 6.36 -3.26 -18.40
N GLU A 119 5.31 -4.04 -18.18
CA GLU A 119 3.96 -3.74 -18.68
C GLU A 119 3.45 -2.37 -18.19
N TYR A 120 3.68 -2.01 -16.92
CA TYR A 120 3.21 -0.74 -16.35
C TYR A 120 3.78 0.48 -17.10
N ALA A 121 4.99 0.39 -17.64
CA ALA A 121 5.63 1.51 -18.32
C ALA A 121 4.89 1.97 -19.59
N GLY A 122 4.13 1.06 -20.23
CA GLY A 122 3.27 1.37 -21.37
C GLY A 122 1.79 1.14 -21.10
N TYR A 123 1.40 1.00 -19.82
CA TYR A 123 0.03 0.73 -19.46
C TYR A 123 -0.80 2.01 -19.39
N GLU A 124 -1.91 2.03 -20.12
CA GLU A 124 -2.87 3.14 -20.10
C GLU A 124 -4.11 2.71 -19.30
N PHE A 125 -4.34 3.39 -18.18
CA PHE A 125 -5.59 3.24 -17.45
C PHE A 125 -6.70 3.90 -18.25
N LYS A 126 -7.85 3.21 -18.35
CA LYS A 126 -8.99 3.71 -19.11
C LYS A 126 -9.56 5.00 -18.53
N GLU A 127 -9.65 5.07 -17.21
CA GLU A 127 -10.15 6.24 -16.50
C GLU A 127 -8.97 7.13 -16.06
N PRO A 128 -8.95 8.43 -16.41
CA PRO A 128 -7.83 9.31 -16.13
C PRO A 128 -7.48 9.46 -14.63
N ASP A 129 -8.47 9.38 -13.76
CA ASP A 129 -8.31 9.43 -12.30
C ASP A 129 -7.56 8.20 -11.77
N GLN A 130 -7.79 7.02 -12.34
CA GLN A 130 -7.05 5.79 -12.01
C GLN A 130 -5.58 5.87 -12.41
N ALA A 131 -5.24 6.70 -13.41
CA ALA A 131 -3.86 6.96 -13.80
C ALA A 131 -3.09 7.84 -12.78
N LEU A 132 -3.79 8.44 -11.81
CA LEU A 132 -3.20 9.29 -10.77
C LEU A 132 -2.89 8.54 -9.48
N GLY A 133 -3.36 7.31 -9.30
CA GLY A 133 -3.11 6.52 -8.10
C GLY A 133 -4.07 5.36 -7.93
N GLY A 134 -3.70 4.41 -7.08
CA GLY A 134 -4.49 3.21 -6.89
C GLY A 134 -3.94 2.26 -5.84
N LEU A 135 -4.61 1.12 -5.71
CA LEU A 135 -4.20 0.04 -4.82
C LEU A 135 -2.88 -0.57 -5.33
N LEU A 136 -1.92 -0.71 -4.42
CA LEU A 136 -0.59 -1.28 -4.65
C LEU A 136 -0.46 -2.58 -3.87
N LEU A 137 -0.11 -3.67 -4.56
CA LEU A 137 -0.11 -5.02 -4.03
C LEU A 137 1.27 -5.67 -4.19
N PRO A 138 1.67 -6.56 -3.26
CA PRO A 138 2.93 -7.28 -3.41
C PRO A 138 2.89 -8.23 -4.61
N MET A 139 4.06 -8.56 -5.17
CA MET A 139 4.19 -9.42 -6.36
C MET A 139 3.55 -10.82 -6.25
N GLY A 140 3.32 -11.32 -5.02
CA GLY A 140 2.64 -12.59 -4.79
C GLY A 140 1.13 -12.52 -4.94
N ALA A 141 0.55 -11.34 -5.16
CA ALA A 141 -0.88 -11.20 -5.38
C ALA A 141 -1.28 -11.66 -6.79
N THR A 142 -2.44 -12.30 -6.90
CA THR A 142 -3.01 -12.76 -8.18
C THR A 142 -4.47 -12.36 -8.29
N ALA A 143 -5.00 -12.27 -9.52
CA ALA A 143 -6.43 -12.14 -9.72
C ALA A 143 -7.13 -13.45 -9.32
N ALA A 144 -8.25 -13.36 -8.60
CA ALA A 144 -9.08 -14.52 -8.29
C ALA A 144 -10.13 -14.73 -9.40
N SER A 145 -10.82 -15.87 -9.38
CA SER A 145 -11.77 -16.28 -10.44
C SER A 145 -13.02 -15.40 -10.58
N GLY A 146 -13.26 -14.46 -9.66
CA GLY A 146 -14.42 -13.55 -9.67
C GLY A 146 -14.02 -12.10 -9.99
N PRO A 147 -14.95 -11.27 -10.50
CA PRO A 147 -14.69 -9.84 -10.70
C PRO A 147 -14.34 -9.18 -9.37
N ALA A 148 -13.45 -8.18 -9.43
CA ALA A 148 -12.99 -7.44 -8.27
C ALA A 148 -12.54 -8.32 -7.09
N SER A 149 -11.89 -9.45 -7.37
CA SER A 149 -11.39 -10.35 -6.35
C SER A 149 -9.92 -10.66 -6.59
N LEU A 150 -9.14 -10.74 -5.51
CA LEU A 150 -7.71 -11.04 -5.57
C LEU A 150 -7.34 -12.12 -4.56
N THR A 151 -6.29 -12.86 -4.85
CA THR A 151 -5.61 -13.71 -3.87
C THR A 151 -4.38 -12.98 -3.38
N LEU A 152 -4.24 -12.85 -2.06
CA LEU A 152 -3.11 -12.24 -1.39
C LEU A 152 -2.69 -13.19 -0.26
N GLU A 153 -1.42 -13.60 -0.25
CA GLU A 153 -0.88 -14.51 0.78
C GLU A 153 -1.71 -15.80 0.93
N GLY A 154 -2.22 -16.33 -0.18
CA GLY A 154 -3.04 -17.55 -0.21
C GLY A 154 -4.50 -17.38 0.24
N ARG A 155 -4.92 -16.17 0.62
CA ARG A 155 -6.32 -15.86 1.00
C ARG A 155 -7.01 -15.07 -0.10
N VAL A 156 -8.29 -15.34 -0.32
CA VAL A 156 -9.10 -14.62 -1.30
C VAL A 156 -9.74 -13.40 -0.64
N PHE A 157 -9.65 -12.25 -1.30
CA PHE A 157 -10.23 -10.98 -0.87
C PHE A 157 -11.16 -10.44 -1.95
N ALA A 158 -12.36 -10.05 -1.54
CA ALA A 158 -13.22 -9.20 -2.34
C ALA A 158 -12.75 -7.74 -2.22
N VAL A 159 -12.50 -7.09 -3.35
CA VAL A 159 -12.04 -5.71 -3.44
C VAL A 159 -13.24 -4.79 -3.59
N GLY A 160 -13.54 -4.02 -2.56
CA GLY A 160 -14.48 -2.90 -2.64
C GLY A 160 -13.75 -1.59 -2.83
N GLN A 161 -14.21 -0.74 -3.74
CA GLN A 161 -13.75 0.63 -3.89
C GLN A 161 -14.92 1.58 -3.58
N SER A 162 -14.65 2.64 -2.84
CA SER A 162 -15.59 3.75 -2.63
C SER A 162 -14.84 5.07 -2.71
N GLY A 163 -15.44 6.07 -3.37
CA GLY A 163 -14.94 7.43 -3.39
C GLY A 163 -15.77 8.36 -2.51
N ARG A 164 -15.15 9.40 -1.96
CA ARG A 164 -15.84 10.58 -1.41
C ARG A 164 -15.18 11.84 -1.98
N SER A 165 -15.98 12.83 -2.33
CA SER A 165 -15.46 14.17 -2.60
C SER A 165 -15.04 14.84 -1.28
N LEU A 166 -14.02 15.67 -1.35
CA LEU A 166 -13.65 16.59 -0.29
C LEU A 166 -14.56 17.81 -0.33
N ALA A 167 -14.57 18.58 0.77
CA ALA A 167 -15.34 19.82 0.83
C ALA A 167 -14.83 20.81 -0.24
N ASP A 168 -15.72 21.71 -0.66
CA ASP A 168 -15.39 22.87 -1.52
C ASP A 168 -14.62 22.53 -2.80
N ASP A 169 -14.88 21.35 -3.37
CA ASP A 169 -14.20 20.82 -4.56
C ASP A 169 -12.68 20.64 -4.42
N ASP A 170 -12.14 20.55 -3.20
CA ASP A 170 -10.70 20.33 -2.93
C ASP A 170 -10.16 18.96 -3.37
N GLY A 171 -10.95 18.18 -4.11
CA GLY A 171 -10.59 16.88 -4.65
C GLY A 171 -11.35 15.73 -4.02
N GLY A 172 -10.69 14.58 -3.86
CA GLY A 172 -11.37 13.36 -3.43
C GLY A 172 -10.51 12.41 -2.62
N VAL A 173 -11.17 11.44 -1.99
CA VAL A 173 -10.55 10.31 -1.32
C VAL A 173 -11.13 9.02 -1.88
N VAL A 174 -10.24 8.14 -2.34
CA VAL A 174 -10.57 6.77 -2.72
C VAL A 174 -10.18 5.85 -1.59
N LEU A 175 -11.12 5.03 -1.15
CA LEU A 175 -10.91 3.99 -0.15
C LEU A 175 -11.10 2.62 -0.79
N TYR A 176 -10.03 1.83 -0.80
CA TYR A 176 -10.09 0.40 -1.08
C TYR A 176 -10.28 -0.37 0.23
N ARG A 177 -11.24 -1.30 0.24
CA ARG A 177 -11.45 -2.27 1.31
C ARG A 177 -11.32 -3.68 0.74
N LEU A 178 -10.30 -4.41 1.17
CA LEU A 178 -10.08 -5.80 0.80
C LEU A 178 -10.70 -6.66 1.91
N ARG A 179 -11.86 -7.27 1.63
CA ARG A 179 -12.58 -8.10 2.59
C ARG A 179 -12.21 -9.56 2.40
N PRO A 180 -11.61 -10.22 3.38
CA PRO A 180 -11.27 -11.64 3.29
C PRO A 180 -12.54 -12.51 3.16
N SER A 181 -12.52 -13.49 2.26
CA SER A 181 -13.66 -14.38 2.00
C SER A 181 -13.94 -15.36 3.15
N ASP A 182 -12.91 -15.69 3.94
CA ASP A 182 -12.98 -16.53 5.14
C ASP A 182 -13.39 -15.72 6.40
N GLY A 183 -13.68 -14.43 6.24
CA GLY A 183 -14.02 -13.53 7.35
C GLY A 183 -12.80 -12.91 8.03
N GLY A 184 -13.06 -11.99 8.97
CA GLY A 184 -12.03 -11.21 9.67
C GLY A 184 -11.95 -9.74 9.24
N PRO A 185 -10.98 -8.99 9.77
CA PRO A 185 -10.85 -7.56 9.49
C PRO A 185 -10.48 -7.31 8.01
N ALA A 186 -11.09 -6.29 7.43
CA ALA A 186 -10.75 -5.84 6.08
C ALA A 186 -9.44 -5.06 6.10
N LEU A 187 -8.57 -5.29 5.12
CA LEU A 187 -7.45 -4.37 4.86
C LEU A 187 -8.01 -3.12 4.22
N GLN A 188 -7.55 -1.96 4.67
CA GLN A 188 -8.00 -0.67 4.17
C GLN A 188 -6.82 0.09 3.58
N VAL A 189 -7.03 0.69 2.42
CA VAL A 189 -6.06 1.56 1.75
C VAL A 189 -6.78 2.82 1.35
N GLU A 190 -6.37 3.94 1.92
CA GLU A 190 -6.90 5.27 1.61
C GLU A 190 -5.93 6.02 0.70
N ILE A 191 -6.50 6.72 -0.28
CA ILE A 191 -5.75 7.48 -1.27
C ILE A 191 -6.43 8.82 -1.47
N ARG A 192 -5.71 9.92 -1.20
CA ARG A 192 -6.23 11.27 -1.39
C ARG A 192 -5.72 11.90 -2.67
N PHE A 193 -6.63 12.54 -3.39
CA PHE A 193 -6.43 13.24 -4.66
C PHE A 193 -6.84 14.70 -4.50
N GLY A 194 -6.09 15.46 -3.70
CA GLY A 194 -6.35 16.89 -3.55
C GLY A 194 -6.11 17.67 -4.85
N ILE A 195 -7.06 18.52 -5.23
CA ILE A 195 -6.90 19.49 -6.33
C ILE A 195 -6.74 20.90 -5.74
N TYR A 196 -5.59 21.10 -5.11
CA TYR A 196 -5.21 22.37 -4.48
C TYR A 196 -4.63 23.36 -5.49
#